data_AF-A0A1Z9ULL7-F1
#
_entry.id   AF-A0A1Z9ULL7-F1
#
_cell.length_a   1.000
_cell.length_b   1.000
_cell.length_c   1.000
_cell.angle_alpha   90.00
_cell.angle_beta   90.00
_cell.angle_gamma   90.00
#
_symmetry.space_group_name_H-M   'P 1'
#
loop_
_entity.id
_entity.type
_entity.pdbx_description
1 polymer ?
#
loop_
_entity_poly.entity_id
_entity_poly.type
_entity_poly.pdbx_seq_one_letter_code
_entity_poly.pdbx_strand_id
1 'polypeptide(L)'
;MAFLDNSGDIILDAVLTDTGRKRLAAGDGSFRIAKFAFGDDEIDYSLFRNSNSAEGAHPSGSAYYDVNILQSPVLEAFTNNTSILNHKLVSYVRDDLLYLPVIKNNDTVSQTVEKNTTAFTDIPVGGYLVTADYTTSDPNTFAASTATSPFRTFIGVIRGNRSFATAGQFICLDQGIDNTDLSVQKLDNADPLRETQYLVEMDNRLVQILSMDGQTVARPSFVDDDNIASYYFSLNSNAQYFASPDGTAPGIAAFNRSTNDDSPADTFSVIGDSNGGRYGTRFGFRLLAAENIATSNVLFDKLGNTTAANYVNSGNVFKYIDSTIRITGFTTGYRVDIPVRFVKKS
;
A
#
# COMPACT_ATOMS: atom_id res chain seq x y z
N MET A 1 9.05 -24.05 6.58
CA MET A 1 9.90 -25.22 6.28
C MET A 1 11.06 -25.25 7.28
N ALA A 2 11.36 -26.38 7.91
CA ALA A 2 12.54 -26.50 8.78
C ALA A 2 13.35 -27.75 8.44
N PHE A 3 14.67 -27.66 8.57
CA PHE A 3 15.64 -28.60 8.02
C PHE A 3 16.67 -29.02 9.07
N LEU A 4 17.07 -30.30 9.02
CA LEU A 4 18.26 -30.82 9.66
C LEU A 4 19.01 -31.65 8.59
N ASP A 5 20.17 -31.15 8.19
CA ASP A 5 21.02 -31.75 7.15
C ASP A 5 21.57 -33.09 7.59
N ASN A 6 21.38 -34.13 6.77
CA ASN A 6 22.10 -35.40 6.92
C ASN A 6 22.16 -36.25 5.63
N SER A 7 21.89 -35.69 4.45
CA SER A 7 21.88 -36.49 3.21
C SER A 7 22.04 -35.61 2.00
N GLY A 8 23.08 -35.87 1.20
CA GLY A 8 23.57 -35.04 0.09
C GLY A 8 22.67 -34.88 -1.14
N ASP A 9 21.37 -35.13 -1.03
CA ASP A 9 20.39 -34.85 -2.08
C ASP A 9 19.12 -34.22 -1.48
N ILE A 10 18.73 -33.05 -2.00
CA ILE A 10 17.51 -32.33 -1.64
C ILE A 10 16.44 -32.71 -2.66
N ILE A 11 15.39 -33.41 -2.21
CA ILE A 11 14.23 -33.75 -3.03
C ILE A 11 13.15 -32.69 -2.82
N LEU A 12 12.81 -31.96 -3.88
CA LEU A 12 11.69 -31.01 -3.89
C LEU A 12 10.45 -31.67 -4.50
N ASP A 13 9.33 -31.64 -3.78
CA ASP A 13 7.99 -31.87 -4.34
C ASP A 13 7.40 -30.52 -4.72
N ALA A 14 7.10 -30.32 -6.01
CA ALA A 14 6.64 -29.04 -6.53
C ALA A 14 5.59 -29.25 -7.62
N VAL A 15 4.51 -28.46 -7.57
CA VAL A 15 3.48 -28.46 -8.60
C VAL A 15 3.67 -27.28 -9.54
N LEU A 16 3.78 -27.53 -10.84
CA LEU A 16 3.94 -26.48 -11.85
C LEU A 16 2.64 -25.71 -12.06
N THR A 17 2.74 -24.40 -12.35
CA THR A 17 1.63 -23.59 -12.84
C THR A 17 1.14 -24.08 -14.21
N ASP A 18 -0.03 -23.62 -14.68
CA ASP A 18 -0.56 -23.99 -16.01
C ASP A 18 0.42 -23.74 -17.15
N THR A 19 1.13 -22.61 -17.11
CA THR A 19 2.15 -22.27 -18.09
C THR A 19 3.37 -23.20 -17.96
N GLY A 20 3.76 -23.54 -16.73
CA GLY A 20 4.80 -24.52 -16.46
C GLY A 20 4.46 -25.90 -17.01
N ARG A 21 3.24 -26.40 -16.75
CA ARG A 21 2.72 -27.67 -17.29
C ARG A 21 2.67 -27.66 -18.81
N LYS A 22 2.22 -26.56 -19.43
CA LYS A 22 2.21 -26.38 -20.89
C LYS A 22 3.62 -26.51 -21.49
N ARG A 23 4.62 -25.89 -20.86
CA ARG A 23 6.02 -25.96 -21.33
C ARG A 23 6.64 -27.34 -21.10
N LEU A 24 6.33 -28.01 -19.99
CA LEU A 24 6.76 -29.38 -19.75
C LEU A 24 6.13 -30.36 -20.76
N ALA A 25 4.83 -30.19 -21.05
CA ALA A 25 4.08 -31.02 -21.98
C ALA A 25 4.50 -30.84 -23.45
N ALA A 26 5.22 -29.78 -23.79
CA ALA A 26 5.74 -29.57 -25.14
C ALA A 26 6.81 -30.62 -25.54
N GLY A 27 7.48 -31.26 -24.56
CA GLY A 27 8.37 -32.40 -24.79
C GLY A 27 9.60 -32.12 -25.66
N ASP A 28 9.93 -30.86 -25.92
CA ASP A 28 10.99 -30.40 -26.81
C ASP A 28 12.34 -30.17 -26.10
N GLY A 29 12.42 -30.52 -24.81
CA GLY A 29 13.61 -30.31 -23.98
C GLY A 29 13.88 -28.84 -23.62
N SER A 30 13.01 -27.90 -23.98
CA SER A 30 13.17 -26.47 -23.69
C SER A 30 12.79 -26.09 -22.25
N PHE A 31 12.10 -26.99 -21.54
CA PHE A 31 11.65 -26.75 -20.18
C PHE A 31 12.84 -26.73 -19.21
N ARG A 32 13.08 -25.55 -18.62
CA ARG A 32 14.06 -25.35 -17.56
C ARG A 32 13.48 -24.43 -16.49
N ILE A 33 13.67 -24.78 -15.22
CA ILE A 33 13.39 -23.87 -14.11
C ILE A 33 14.54 -22.86 -14.07
N ALA A 34 14.28 -21.64 -14.54
CA ALA A 34 15.29 -20.58 -14.61
C ALA A 34 15.28 -19.64 -13.40
N LYS A 35 14.15 -19.56 -12.69
CA LYS A 35 13.95 -18.69 -11.53
C LYS A 35 13.04 -19.40 -10.53
N PHE A 36 13.36 -19.25 -9.27
CA PHE A 36 12.56 -19.67 -8.13
C PHE A 36 12.61 -18.56 -7.08
N ALA A 37 11.66 -18.57 -6.15
CA ALA A 37 11.66 -17.71 -4.98
C ALA A 37 11.22 -18.56 -3.78
N PHE A 38 11.75 -18.25 -2.61
CA PHE A 38 11.33 -18.86 -1.35
C PHE A 38 10.45 -17.87 -0.58
N GLY A 39 9.69 -18.37 0.37
CA GLY A 39 8.90 -17.59 1.33
C GLY A 39 8.68 -18.43 2.58
N ASP A 40 8.29 -17.77 3.67
CA ASP A 40 8.09 -18.36 4.99
C ASP A 40 6.75 -17.94 5.61
N ASP A 41 5.80 -17.46 4.81
CA ASP A 41 4.48 -16.97 5.22
C ASP A 41 3.66 -17.99 6.05
N GLU A 42 3.93 -19.28 5.91
CA GLU A 42 3.26 -20.36 6.64
C GLU A 42 3.85 -20.61 8.04
N ILE A 43 4.96 -19.94 8.38
CA ILE A 43 5.65 -20.11 9.65
C ILE A 43 5.27 -18.99 10.62
N ASP A 44 4.52 -19.36 11.64
CA ASP A 44 4.28 -18.48 12.77
C ASP A 44 5.50 -18.45 13.71
N TYR A 45 6.35 -17.46 13.53
CA TYR A 45 7.54 -17.26 14.37
C TYR A 45 7.21 -16.90 15.83
N SER A 46 5.96 -16.53 16.16
CA SER A 46 5.56 -16.28 17.55
C SER A 46 5.54 -17.56 18.40
N LEU A 47 5.49 -18.73 17.76
CA LEU A 47 5.62 -20.04 18.41
C LEU A 47 7.04 -20.31 18.91
N PHE A 48 8.02 -19.47 18.58
CA PHE A 48 9.38 -19.57 19.10
C PHE A 48 9.43 -19.15 20.57
N ARG A 49 9.54 -20.13 21.48
CA ARG A 49 9.43 -19.92 22.94
C ARG A 49 10.69 -19.36 23.59
N ASN A 50 11.10 -18.15 23.21
CA ASN A 50 12.17 -17.39 23.88
C ASN A 50 11.64 -16.47 25.00
N SER A 51 12.51 -15.67 25.60
CA SER A 51 12.16 -14.69 26.66
C SER A 51 11.13 -13.64 26.25
N ASN A 52 10.97 -13.40 24.94
CA ASN A 52 10.07 -12.39 24.38
C ASN A 52 8.74 -12.99 23.89
N SER A 53 8.59 -14.31 23.94
CA SER A 53 7.34 -15.00 23.58
C SER A 53 6.25 -14.76 24.62
N ALA A 54 4.99 -14.73 24.17
CA ALA A 54 3.84 -14.54 25.06
C ALA A 54 3.70 -15.65 26.12
N GLU A 55 4.17 -16.86 25.82
CA GLU A 55 4.17 -18.02 26.72
C GLU A 55 5.48 -18.18 27.53
N GLY A 56 6.39 -17.21 27.41
CA GLY A 56 7.70 -17.21 28.05
C GLY A 56 8.66 -18.28 27.52
N ALA A 57 9.91 -18.16 27.96
CA ALA A 57 10.99 -19.07 27.58
C ALA A 57 10.65 -20.54 27.90
N HIS A 58 10.91 -21.46 26.96
CA HIS A 58 10.65 -22.88 27.20
C HIS A 58 11.42 -23.37 28.45
N PRO A 59 10.77 -24.04 29.42
CA PRO A 59 11.40 -24.44 30.69
C PRO A 59 12.64 -25.33 30.53
N SER A 60 12.65 -26.16 29.49
CA SER A 60 13.75 -27.08 29.16
C SER A 60 14.97 -26.41 28.49
N GLY A 61 14.98 -25.09 28.33
CA GLY A 61 16.09 -24.33 27.77
C GLY A 61 16.02 -24.07 26.26
N SER A 62 17.02 -23.36 25.72
CA SER A 62 17.02 -22.81 24.36
C SER A 62 16.96 -23.85 23.24
N ALA A 63 17.39 -25.08 23.51
CA ALA A 63 17.30 -26.20 22.56
C ALA A 63 15.86 -26.62 22.24
N TYR A 64 14.87 -26.12 22.99
CA TYR A 64 13.45 -26.45 22.82
C TYR A 64 12.61 -25.25 22.35
N TYR A 65 13.23 -24.12 22.02
CA TYR A 65 12.49 -22.90 21.67
C TYR A 65 11.76 -23.02 20.34
N ASP A 66 12.29 -23.83 19.42
CA ASP A 66 11.78 -24.01 18.05
C ASP A 66 10.87 -25.23 17.88
N VAL A 67 10.72 -26.08 18.90
CA VAL A 67 10.03 -27.39 18.78
C VAL A 67 8.62 -27.26 18.20
N ASN A 68 7.87 -26.24 18.60
CA ASN A 68 6.51 -25.99 18.09
C ASN A 68 6.51 -25.62 16.60
N ILE A 69 7.52 -24.87 16.14
CA ILE A 69 7.69 -24.51 14.73
C ILE A 69 8.11 -25.74 13.93
N LEU A 70 9.06 -26.53 14.44
CA LEU A 70 9.55 -27.75 13.78
C LEU A 70 8.47 -28.83 13.65
N GLN A 71 7.53 -28.89 14.60
CA GLN A 71 6.42 -29.84 14.61
C GLN A 71 5.18 -29.35 13.84
N SER A 72 5.19 -28.12 13.33
CA SER A 72 4.06 -27.59 12.56
C SER A 72 3.93 -28.36 11.24
N PRO A 73 2.77 -29.00 10.97
CA PRO A 73 2.59 -29.77 9.75
C PRO A 73 2.56 -28.85 8.54
N VAL A 74 3.30 -29.19 7.49
CA VAL A 74 3.17 -28.54 6.17
C VAL A 74 1.94 -29.11 5.49
N LEU A 75 0.91 -28.28 5.31
CA LEU A 75 -0.29 -28.62 4.55
C LEU A 75 0.03 -28.53 3.05
N GLU A 76 -0.72 -29.23 2.22
CA GLU A 76 -0.44 -29.47 0.79
C GLU A 76 0.10 -28.27 -0.03
N ALA A 77 0.93 -28.55 -1.04
CA ALA A 77 1.43 -27.51 -1.95
C ALA A 77 0.34 -27.06 -2.93
N PHE A 78 -0.08 -25.79 -2.87
CA PHE A 78 -1.04 -25.22 -3.81
C PHE A 78 -0.39 -24.78 -5.12
N THR A 79 -1.18 -24.76 -6.19
CA THR A 79 -0.71 -24.32 -7.53
C THR A 79 -0.88 -22.83 -7.77
N ASN A 80 -1.59 -22.12 -6.89
CA ASN A 80 -1.86 -20.70 -7.02
C ASN A 80 -0.86 -19.89 -6.22
N ASN A 81 0.15 -19.33 -6.91
CA ASN A 81 1.19 -18.51 -6.29
C ASN A 81 0.65 -17.26 -5.57
N THR A 82 -0.53 -16.76 -5.95
CA THR A 82 -1.15 -15.59 -5.29
C THR A 82 -1.71 -15.91 -3.90
N SER A 83 -1.86 -17.19 -3.54
CA SER A 83 -2.49 -17.61 -2.28
C SER A 83 -1.51 -18.04 -1.19
N ILE A 84 -0.25 -18.34 -1.52
CA ILE A 84 0.71 -19.00 -0.60
C ILE A 84 2.02 -18.21 -0.41
N LEU A 85 2.40 -17.36 -1.37
CA LEU A 85 3.67 -16.64 -1.34
C LEU A 85 3.45 -15.14 -1.50
N ASN A 86 2.95 -14.54 -0.41
CA ASN A 86 2.68 -13.11 -0.28
C ASN A 86 3.98 -12.33 -0.03
N HIS A 87 4.89 -12.88 0.79
CA HIS A 87 6.21 -12.31 1.05
C HIS A 87 7.30 -13.23 0.51
N LYS A 88 8.08 -12.68 -0.41
CA LYS A 88 9.25 -13.37 -0.98
C LYS A 88 10.44 -13.12 -0.09
N LEU A 89 11.25 -14.15 0.11
CA LEU A 89 12.57 -14.01 0.70
C LEU A 89 13.43 -13.15 -0.23
N VAL A 90 13.85 -12.00 0.28
CA VAL A 90 14.71 -11.04 -0.42
C VAL A 90 16.11 -11.14 0.15
N SER A 91 17.12 -11.22 -0.71
CA SER A 91 18.52 -11.20 -0.29
C SER A 91 19.04 -9.77 -0.35
N TYR A 92 19.54 -9.29 0.77
CA TYR A 92 20.28 -8.03 0.86
C TYR A 92 21.79 -8.33 0.95
N VAL A 93 22.61 -7.47 0.34
CA VAL A 93 24.09 -7.60 0.37
C VAL A 93 24.66 -7.13 1.72
N ARG A 94 23.84 -6.50 2.56
CA ARG A 94 24.24 -5.94 3.85
C ARG A 94 24.07 -6.97 4.95
N ASP A 95 25.14 -7.19 5.71
CA ASP A 95 25.16 -8.10 6.86
C ASP A 95 24.79 -7.39 8.18
N ASP A 96 24.59 -6.07 8.16
CA ASP A 96 24.29 -5.21 9.31
C ASP A 96 22.80 -4.85 9.46
N LEU A 97 21.92 -5.50 8.69
CA LEU A 97 20.49 -5.24 8.68
C LEU A 97 19.78 -5.97 9.83
N LEU A 98 19.29 -5.19 10.80
CA LEU A 98 18.40 -5.70 11.85
C LEU A 98 16.91 -5.43 11.55
N TYR A 99 16.61 -4.36 10.83
CA TYR A 99 15.24 -3.94 10.54
C TYR A 99 15.03 -3.73 9.04
N LEU A 100 13.85 -4.10 8.56
CA LEU A 100 13.44 -3.89 7.16
C LEU A 100 12.59 -2.62 7.03
N PRO A 101 12.68 -1.95 5.86
CA PRO A 101 11.84 -0.81 5.58
C PRO A 101 10.39 -1.22 5.34
N VAL A 102 9.47 -0.35 5.77
CA VAL A 102 8.04 -0.44 5.52
C VAL A 102 7.57 0.80 4.75
N ILE A 103 6.42 0.69 4.12
CA ILE A 103 5.70 1.81 3.50
C ILE A 103 4.38 1.99 4.24
N LYS A 104 4.10 3.21 4.72
CA LYS A 104 2.87 3.54 5.44
C LYS A 104 2.11 4.68 4.76
N ASN A 105 0.79 4.57 4.74
CA ASN A 105 -0.08 5.68 4.33
C ASN A 105 0.06 6.83 5.35
N ASN A 106 0.42 8.01 4.86
CA ASN A 106 0.65 9.19 5.68
C ASN A 106 -0.67 9.92 5.93
N ASP A 107 -1.32 9.54 7.03
CA ASP A 107 -2.57 10.10 7.51
C ASP A 107 -2.41 11.45 8.27
N THR A 108 -1.19 11.95 8.43
CA THR A 108 -0.90 13.25 9.06
C THR A 108 -0.87 14.38 8.03
N VAL A 109 -0.25 14.14 6.86
CA VAL A 109 -0.23 15.08 5.73
C VAL A 109 -1.52 15.01 4.94
N SER A 110 -2.01 13.79 4.69
CA SER A 110 -3.24 13.55 3.95
C SER A 110 -4.18 12.68 4.77
N GLN A 111 -5.08 13.33 5.49
CA GLN A 111 -5.92 12.65 6.45
C GLN A 111 -6.85 11.65 5.76
N THR A 112 -6.87 10.41 6.26
CA THR A 112 -7.86 9.40 5.90
C THR A 112 -9.23 9.77 6.47
N VAL A 113 -10.27 9.12 5.97
CA VAL A 113 -11.65 9.40 6.35
C VAL A 113 -11.95 9.15 7.83
N GLU A 114 -11.18 8.28 8.49
CA GLU A 114 -11.31 7.95 9.91
C GLU A 114 -10.84 9.06 10.85
N LYS A 115 -9.95 9.94 10.37
CA LYS A 115 -9.54 11.13 11.12
C LYS A 115 -10.66 12.16 11.24
N ASN A 116 -11.79 11.94 10.55
CA ASN A 116 -12.95 12.76 10.75
C ASN A 116 -13.55 12.47 12.14
N THR A 117 -13.70 13.53 12.95
CA THR A 117 -14.23 13.48 14.32
C THR A 117 -15.65 12.91 14.44
N THR A 118 -16.38 12.79 13.33
CA THR A 118 -17.67 12.08 13.29
C THR A 118 -17.46 10.63 12.87
N ALA A 119 -17.74 9.69 13.78
CA ALA A 119 -17.69 8.27 13.48
C ALA A 119 -18.73 7.89 12.42
N PHE A 120 -18.29 7.21 11.37
CA PHE A 120 -19.15 6.65 10.34
C PHE A 120 -18.93 5.14 10.29
N THR A 121 -20.01 4.36 10.35
CA THR A 121 -19.94 2.88 10.43
C THR A 121 -19.87 2.19 9.06
N ASP A 122 -20.06 2.92 7.97
CA ASP A 122 -20.11 2.39 6.61
C ASP A 122 -19.12 3.16 5.71
N ILE A 123 -17.85 3.19 6.10
CA ILE A 123 -16.80 3.87 5.33
C ILE A 123 -15.56 2.96 5.29
N PRO A 124 -14.77 2.99 4.19
CA PRO A 124 -13.49 2.29 4.14
C PRO A 124 -12.57 2.69 5.30
N VAL A 125 -12.31 1.73 6.19
CA VAL A 125 -11.34 1.83 7.29
C VAL A 125 -9.95 2.01 6.69
N GLY A 126 -9.16 2.97 7.20
CA GLY A 126 -7.82 3.33 6.72
C GLY A 126 -7.76 3.92 5.31
N GLY A 127 -8.91 4.29 4.72
CA GLY A 127 -9.03 4.62 3.30
C GLY A 127 -9.46 6.04 2.96
N TYR A 128 -9.78 6.22 1.67
CA TYR A 128 -10.25 7.50 1.12
C TYR A 128 -11.58 7.35 0.37
N LEU A 129 -12.38 8.41 0.38
CA LEU A 129 -13.55 8.56 -0.49
C LEU A 129 -13.16 9.34 -1.74
N VAL A 130 -13.50 8.85 -2.92
CA VAL A 130 -13.18 9.48 -4.20
C VAL A 130 -14.46 9.93 -4.91
N THR A 131 -14.62 11.22 -5.16
CA THR A 131 -15.82 11.74 -5.84
C THR A 131 -15.73 11.57 -7.35
N ALA A 132 -16.79 11.06 -7.98
CA ALA A 132 -16.76 10.69 -9.39
C ALA A 132 -17.05 11.84 -10.37
N ASP A 133 -18.06 12.67 -10.09
CA ASP A 133 -18.58 13.66 -11.03
C ASP A 133 -18.44 15.09 -10.50
N TYR A 134 -18.81 16.07 -11.33
CA TYR A 134 -18.73 17.49 -10.95
C TYR A 134 -19.60 17.79 -9.72
N THR A 135 -20.85 17.30 -9.70
CA THR A 135 -21.81 17.63 -8.64
C THR A 135 -21.43 17.05 -7.28
N THR A 136 -20.79 15.87 -7.25
CA THR A 136 -20.27 15.29 -6.01
C THR A 136 -18.94 15.87 -5.58
N SER A 137 -18.11 16.29 -6.55
CA SER A 137 -16.80 16.86 -6.28
C SER A 137 -16.85 18.34 -5.91
N ASP A 138 -17.95 19.04 -6.17
CA ASP A 138 -18.12 20.45 -5.82
C ASP A 138 -18.65 20.60 -4.38
N PRO A 139 -17.89 21.25 -3.48
CA PRO A 139 -18.35 21.46 -2.11
C PRO A 139 -19.57 22.38 -2.02
N ASN A 140 -19.87 23.20 -3.03
CA ASN A 140 -20.97 24.17 -2.96
C ASN A 140 -22.31 23.59 -3.45
N THR A 141 -22.29 22.71 -4.45
CA THR A 141 -23.50 22.08 -5.00
C THR A 141 -23.88 20.77 -4.32
N PHE A 142 -23.02 20.25 -3.44
CA PHE A 142 -23.32 19.10 -2.57
C PHE A 142 -24.29 19.52 -1.44
N ALA A 143 -25.56 19.10 -1.52
CA ALA A 143 -26.70 19.73 -0.85
C ALA A 143 -26.93 19.46 0.66
N ALA A 144 -25.94 19.05 1.47
CA ALA A 144 -26.07 19.28 2.91
C ALA A 144 -24.85 19.96 3.51
N SER A 145 -25.11 21.18 3.94
CA SER A 145 -24.23 22.04 4.70
C SER A 145 -24.36 21.74 6.19
N THR A 146 -23.68 20.70 6.67
CA THR A 146 -23.16 20.75 8.03
C THR A 146 -21.65 20.84 7.94
N ALA A 147 -21.04 21.74 8.72
CA ALA A 147 -19.58 21.93 8.75
C ALA A 147 -18.81 20.66 9.19
N THR A 148 -19.53 19.62 9.61
CA THR A 148 -19.02 18.34 10.11
C THR A 148 -18.99 17.22 9.06
N SER A 149 -19.50 17.43 7.85
CA SER A 149 -19.44 16.39 6.79
C SER A 149 -18.03 16.28 6.17
N PRO A 150 -17.46 15.06 5.98
CA PRO A 150 -16.13 14.87 5.37
C PRO A 150 -15.99 15.53 3.98
N PHE A 151 -17.09 15.62 3.23
CA PHE A 151 -17.11 16.21 1.88
C PHE A 151 -16.98 17.76 1.91
N ARG A 152 -17.26 18.37 3.06
CA ARG A 152 -17.04 19.80 3.34
C ARG A 152 -15.68 20.06 4.00
N THR A 153 -15.26 19.22 4.94
CA THR A 153 -14.01 19.40 5.69
C THR A 153 -12.76 18.89 4.98
N PHE A 154 -12.91 18.34 3.77
CA PHE A 154 -11.86 17.70 2.96
C PHE A 154 -11.28 16.42 3.57
N ILE A 155 -11.40 16.18 4.86
CA ILE A 155 -10.83 15.00 5.56
C ILE A 155 -11.25 13.70 4.89
N GLY A 156 -10.28 12.91 4.42
CA GLY A 156 -10.50 11.63 3.76
C GLY A 156 -11.15 11.69 2.38
N VAL A 157 -11.38 12.87 1.80
CA VAL A 157 -12.07 13.02 0.51
C VAL A 157 -11.10 13.49 -0.56
N ILE A 158 -10.85 12.61 -1.53
CA ILE A 158 -10.13 12.92 -2.76
C ILE A 158 -11.14 13.36 -3.81
N ARG A 159 -10.98 14.58 -4.32
CA ARG A 159 -11.91 15.13 -5.32
C ARG A 159 -11.50 14.64 -6.71
N GLY A 160 -12.22 13.64 -7.23
CA GLY A 160 -11.88 12.99 -8.49
C GLY A 160 -12.25 13.77 -9.76
N ASN A 161 -12.98 14.89 -9.65
CA ASN A 161 -13.20 15.79 -10.79
C ASN A 161 -12.03 16.80 -10.92
N ARG A 162 -11.51 16.96 -12.13
CA ARG A 162 -10.35 17.83 -12.42
C ARG A 162 -10.50 19.26 -11.92
N SER A 163 -11.69 19.85 -11.98
CA SER A 163 -11.94 21.23 -11.53
C SER A 163 -11.70 21.43 -10.04
N PHE A 164 -11.73 20.36 -9.25
CA PHE A 164 -11.59 20.41 -7.80
C PHE A 164 -10.44 19.54 -7.27
N ALA A 165 -9.60 18.99 -8.16
CA ALA A 165 -8.60 17.99 -7.79
C ALA A 165 -7.56 18.50 -6.77
N THR A 166 -7.23 19.79 -6.78
CA THR A 166 -6.31 20.43 -5.83
C THR A 166 -6.99 20.84 -4.51
N ALA A 167 -8.31 20.89 -4.48
CA ALA A 167 -9.12 21.22 -3.32
C ALA A 167 -9.56 19.97 -2.53
N GLY A 168 -8.93 18.82 -2.73
CA GLY A 168 -9.20 17.58 -1.99
C GLY A 168 -7.94 17.02 -1.35
N GLN A 169 -8.09 15.93 -0.62
CA GLN A 169 -6.97 15.10 -0.15
C GLN A 169 -6.30 14.39 -1.31
N PHE A 170 -5.18 13.76 -1.02
CA PHE A 170 -4.39 12.97 -1.96
C PHE A 170 -3.92 11.68 -1.29
N ILE A 171 -3.23 10.82 -2.00
CA ILE A 171 -2.57 9.68 -1.37
C ILE A 171 -1.12 10.08 -1.11
N CYS A 172 -0.67 9.92 0.12
CA CYS A 172 0.71 10.17 0.51
C CYS A 172 1.24 8.96 1.26
N LEU A 173 2.45 8.53 0.93
CA LEU A 173 3.09 7.35 1.48
C LEU A 173 4.47 7.73 1.97
N ASP A 174 4.78 7.32 3.20
CA ASP A 174 6.10 7.45 3.78
C ASP A 174 6.76 6.08 3.77
N GLN A 175 7.98 6.02 3.24
CA GLN A 175 8.82 4.85 3.31
C GLN A 175 9.92 5.06 4.35
N GLY A 176 10.30 4.01 5.06
CA GLY A 176 11.41 4.04 5.99
C GLY A 176 11.41 2.85 6.94
N ILE A 177 12.29 2.88 7.94
CA ILE A 177 12.33 1.91 9.02
C ILE A 177 11.54 2.49 10.19
N ASP A 178 10.38 1.90 10.45
CA ASP A 178 9.53 2.27 11.57
C ASP A 178 9.92 1.44 12.81
N ASN A 179 10.84 1.95 13.61
CA ASN A 179 11.18 1.32 14.88
C ASN A 179 11.65 2.33 15.92
N THR A 180 11.17 2.16 17.16
CA THR A 180 11.43 3.08 18.26
C THR A 180 12.85 2.97 18.83
N ASP A 181 13.55 1.86 18.59
CA ASP A 181 14.95 1.68 19.03
C ASP A 181 15.95 2.50 18.19
N LEU A 182 15.51 3.02 17.04
CA LEU A 182 16.33 3.81 16.14
C LEU A 182 16.07 5.31 16.36
N SER A 183 17.15 6.08 16.43
CA SER A 183 17.07 7.53 16.40
C SER A 183 16.51 8.04 15.07
N VAL A 184 15.76 9.14 15.12
CA VAL A 184 15.22 9.81 13.94
C VAL A 184 16.34 10.26 12.99
N GLN A 185 16.42 9.64 11.81
CA GLN A 185 17.40 9.99 10.79
C GLN A 185 16.88 9.69 9.39
N LYS A 186 17.32 10.45 8.39
CA LYS A 186 17.10 10.09 6.99
C LYS A 186 17.95 8.87 6.60
N LEU A 187 17.38 7.93 5.85
CA LEU A 187 18.13 6.90 5.15
C LEU A 187 19.06 7.55 4.11
N ASP A 188 20.30 7.06 4.04
CA ASP A 188 21.29 7.60 3.12
C ASP A 188 20.83 7.43 1.67
N ASN A 189 21.26 8.35 0.80
CA ASN A 189 20.82 8.34 -0.60
C ASN A 189 21.21 7.07 -1.37
N ALA A 190 22.30 6.41 -0.93
CA ALA A 190 22.82 5.17 -1.51
C ALA A 190 22.38 3.91 -0.72
N ASP A 191 21.55 4.04 0.31
CA ASP A 191 21.11 2.90 1.10
C ASP A 191 20.21 1.98 0.24
N PRO A 192 20.51 0.67 0.11
CA PRO A 192 19.69 -0.27 -0.64
C PRO A 192 18.27 -0.43 -0.08
N LEU A 193 18.02 -0.04 1.17
CA LEU A 193 16.69 -0.06 1.77
C LEU A 193 15.83 1.15 1.40
N ARG A 194 16.43 2.18 0.80
CA ARG A 194 15.71 3.39 0.41
C ARG A 194 14.95 3.16 -0.89
N GLU A 195 13.64 3.32 -0.84
CA GLU A 195 12.82 3.12 -2.02
C GLU A 195 12.88 4.37 -2.91
N THR A 196 13.24 4.20 -4.17
CA THR A 196 13.28 5.29 -5.16
C THR A 196 12.27 5.09 -6.28
N GLN A 197 11.61 3.94 -6.30
CA GLN A 197 10.75 3.51 -7.38
C GLN A 197 9.50 2.82 -6.82
N TYR A 198 8.34 3.19 -7.33
CA TYR A 198 7.06 2.66 -6.88
C TYR A 198 6.25 2.15 -8.07
N LEU A 199 5.62 1.00 -7.88
CA LEU A 199 4.62 0.44 -8.78
C LEU A 199 3.24 0.69 -8.15
N VAL A 200 2.33 1.34 -8.88
CA VAL A 200 0.95 1.55 -8.45
C VAL A 200 0.02 0.76 -9.37
N GLU A 201 -0.87 -0.04 -8.80
CA GLU A 201 -1.80 -0.91 -9.51
C GLU A 201 -3.24 -0.57 -9.10
N MET A 202 -4.13 -0.38 -10.08
CA MET A 202 -5.53 -0.02 -9.84
C MET A 202 -6.41 -0.23 -11.08
N ASP A 203 -7.73 -0.31 -10.91
CA ASP A 203 -8.68 -0.49 -12.02
C ASP A 203 -8.74 0.77 -12.91
N ASN A 204 -8.29 0.63 -14.16
CA ASN A 204 -8.22 1.69 -15.16
C ASN A 204 -9.60 2.29 -15.52
N ARG A 205 -10.68 1.54 -15.32
CA ARG A 205 -12.04 1.98 -15.66
C ARG A 205 -12.63 2.91 -14.61
N LEU A 206 -12.09 2.88 -13.39
CA LEU A 206 -12.56 3.67 -12.26
C LEU A 206 -11.74 4.94 -12.09
N VAL A 207 -10.41 4.85 -12.21
CA VAL A 207 -9.52 5.93 -11.78
C VAL A 207 -8.22 6.01 -12.56
N GLN A 208 -7.67 7.22 -12.62
CA GLN A 208 -6.37 7.53 -13.19
C GLN A 208 -5.54 8.34 -12.19
N ILE A 209 -4.22 8.22 -12.26
CA ILE A 209 -3.33 9.01 -11.40
C ILE A 209 -3.16 10.41 -12.00
N LEU A 210 -3.24 11.41 -11.12
CA LEU A 210 -3.01 12.81 -11.42
C LEU A 210 -1.80 13.30 -10.62
N SER A 211 -0.98 14.13 -11.24
CA SER A 211 0.11 14.83 -10.56
C SER A 211 -0.42 15.74 -9.45
N MET A 212 0.47 16.07 -8.52
CA MET A 212 0.11 16.85 -7.33
C MET A 212 -0.37 18.28 -7.65
N ASP A 213 0.06 18.86 -8.77
CA ASP A 213 -0.40 20.15 -9.29
C ASP A 213 -1.79 20.10 -9.94
N GLY A 214 -2.38 18.91 -10.08
CA GLY A 214 -3.68 18.69 -10.69
C GLY A 214 -3.73 18.82 -12.21
N GLN A 215 -2.58 18.93 -12.89
CA GLN A 215 -2.53 19.23 -14.33
C GLN A 215 -2.25 18.00 -15.20
N THR A 216 -1.31 17.16 -14.78
CA THR A 216 -0.79 16.07 -15.61
C THR A 216 -1.40 14.74 -15.21
N VAL A 217 -2.09 14.09 -16.15
CA VAL A 217 -2.56 12.72 -15.96
C VAL A 217 -1.41 11.76 -16.27
N ALA A 218 -1.07 10.89 -15.32
CA ALA A 218 -0.05 9.86 -15.50
C ALA A 218 -0.52 8.83 -16.54
N ARG A 219 0.43 8.29 -17.32
CA ARG A 219 0.15 7.24 -18.30
C ARG A 219 0.48 5.88 -17.70
N PRO A 220 -0.43 4.89 -17.77
CA PRO A 220 -0.12 3.55 -17.33
C PRO A 220 0.98 2.96 -18.22
N SER A 221 1.89 2.20 -17.61
CA SER A 221 2.96 1.49 -18.31
C SER A 221 2.43 0.22 -18.97
N PHE A 222 1.49 -0.45 -18.31
CA PHE A 222 0.82 -1.65 -18.79
C PHE A 222 -0.63 -1.66 -18.28
N VAL A 223 -1.53 -2.26 -19.06
CA VAL A 223 -2.91 -2.55 -18.64
C VAL A 223 -3.11 -4.02 -18.92
N ASP A 224 -3.45 -4.79 -17.88
CA ASP A 224 -3.68 -6.22 -17.99
C ASP A 224 -5.06 -6.54 -18.60
N ASP A 225 -5.31 -7.80 -18.90
CA ASP A 225 -6.55 -8.28 -19.51
C ASP A 225 -7.80 -8.08 -18.63
N ASP A 226 -7.63 -8.02 -17.32
CA ASP A 226 -8.65 -7.70 -16.33
C ASP A 226 -8.89 -6.18 -16.12
N ASN A 227 -8.22 -5.33 -16.92
CA ASN A 227 -8.21 -3.86 -16.84
C ASN A 227 -7.53 -3.27 -15.60
N ILE A 228 -6.70 -4.03 -14.89
CA ILE A 228 -5.80 -3.45 -13.90
C ILE A 228 -4.64 -2.73 -14.62
N ALA A 229 -4.52 -1.43 -14.37
CA ALA A 229 -3.45 -0.60 -14.87
C ALA A 229 -2.29 -0.57 -13.88
N SER A 230 -1.08 -0.80 -14.38
CA SER A 230 0.18 -0.69 -13.64
C SER A 230 0.92 0.59 -14.05
N TYR A 231 1.23 1.42 -13.07
CA TYR A 231 1.96 2.68 -13.21
C TYR A 231 3.32 2.55 -12.54
N TYR A 232 4.38 2.89 -13.26
CA TYR A 232 5.73 2.89 -12.73
C TYR A 232 6.21 4.33 -12.52
N PHE A 233 6.59 4.66 -11.28
CA PHE A 233 7.15 5.95 -10.92
C PHE A 233 8.57 5.79 -10.41
N SER A 234 9.48 6.60 -10.93
CA SER A 234 10.88 6.64 -10.49
C SER A 234 11.25 8.04 -10.06
N LEU A 235 11.99 8.18 -8.96
CA LEU A 235 12.44 9.47 -8.44
C LEU A 235 13.16 10.32 -9.50
N ASN A 236 14.00 9.67 -10.31
CA ASN A 236 14.83 10.36 -11.31
C ASN A 236 14.02 10.89 -12.51
N SER A 237 12.92 10.24 -12.87
CA SER A 237 12.11 10.60 -14.04
C SER A 237 10.80 11.30 -13.67
N ASN A 238 10.34 11.12 -12.44
CA ASN A 238 9.03 11.52 -11.97
C ASN A 238 9.10 12.25 -10.62
N ALA A 239 10.12 13.08 -10.41
CA ALA A 239 10.34 13.86 -9.18
C ALA A 239 9.11 14.65 -8.70
N GLN A 240 8.19 15.02 -9.60
CA GLN A 240 6.92 15.69 -9.30
C GLN A 240 5.93 14.87 -8.42
N TYR A 241 6.19 13.58 -8.18
CA TYR A 241 5.42 12.72 -7.28
C TYR A 241 6.13 12.41 -5.97
N PHE A 242 7.34 12.95 -5.77
CA PHE A 242 8.15 12.73 -4.57
C PHE A 242 8.32 14.04 -3.82
N ALA A 243 8.19 14.00 -2.50
CA ALA A 243 8.35 15.20 -1.67
C ALA A 243 9.81 15.69 -1.64
N SER A 244 10.00 16.98 -1.40
CA SER A 244 11.33 17.53 -1.12
C SER A 244 11.89 16.96 0.20
N PRO A 245 13.23 16.78 0.33
CA PRO A 245 14.28 17.29 -0.56
C PRO A 245 14.58 16.40 -1.77
N ASP A 246 13.98 15.22 -1.87
CA ASP A 246 14.33 14.23 -2.88
C ASP A 246 13.66 14.48 -4.23
N GLY A 247 12.42 14.93 -4.21
CA GLY A 247 11.66 15.34 -5.38
C GLY A 247 11.19 16.78 -5.32
N THR A 248 10.22 17.09 -6.18
CA THR A 248 9.69 18.43 -6.43
C THR A 248 8.17 18.47 -6.39
N ALA A 249 7.52 17.49 -5.74
CA ALA A 249 6.07 17.41 -5.66
C ALA A 249 5.46 18.63 -4.94
N PRO A 250 4.63 19.45 -5.62
CA PRO A 250 4.00 20.61 -5.00
C PRO A 250 2.95 20.18 -3.97
N GLY A 251 2.90 20.86 -2.83
CA GLY A 251 1.83 20.66 -1.83
C GLY A 251 1.98 19.41 -0.96
N ILE A 252 2.99 18.57 -1.17
CA ILE A 252 3.40 17.56 -0.18
C ILE A 252 4.40 18.22 0.77
N ALA A 253 4.12 18.19 2.08
CA ALA A 253 5.03 18.74 3.07
C ALA A 253 6.41 18.07 2.98
N ALA A 254 7.46 18.89 2.98
CA ALA A 254 8.83 18.42 3.06
C ALA A 254 9.05 17.65 4.37
N PHE A 255 9.97 16.68 4.36
CA PHE A 255 10.49 16.15 5.62
C PHE A 255 11.32 17.21 6.32
N ASN A 256 10.72 17.87 7.31
CA ASN A 256 11.42 18.88 8.10
C ASN A 256 11.86 18.26 9.42
N ARG A 257 13.18 18.05 9.55
CA ARG A 257 13.76 17.75 10.86
C ARG A 257 13.67 19.01 11.72
N SER A 258 13.03 18.89 12.88
CA SER A 258 13.11 19.94 13.89
C SER A 258 14.57 20.24 14.23
N THR A 259 14.93 21.52 14.32
CA THR A 259 16.26 21.94 14.78
C THR A 259 16.39 21.87 16.31
N ASN A 260 15.33 21.45 17.00
CA ASN A 260 15.34 21.24 18.44
C ASN A 260 15.64 19.76 18.73
N ASP A 261 16.79 19.49 19.34
CA ASP A 261 17.24 18.16 19.74
C ASP A 261 16.30 17.50 20.77
N ASP A 262 15.50 18.30 21.51
CA ASP A 262 14.49 17.81 22.45
C ASP A 262 13.16 17.39 21.78
N SER A 263 12.99 17.66 20.48
CA SER A 263 11.80 17.29 19.71
C SER A 263 12.16 17.08 18.23
N PRO A 264 13.00 16.08 17.89
CA PRO A 264 13.65 15.95 16.57
C PRO A 264 12.72 15.53 15.41
N ALA A 265 11.43 15.33 15.68
CA ALA A 265 10.47 14.73 14.76
C ALA A 265 9.93 15.69 13.69
N ASP A 266 9.70 15.16 12.49
CA ASP A 266 8.81 15.79 11.52
C ASP A 266 7.36 15.56 11.94
N THR A 267 6.64 16.64 12.30
CA THR A 267 5.20 16.58 12.69
C THR A 267 4.29 16.08 11.58
N PHE A 268 4.81 15.99 10.35
CA PHE A 268 4.10 15.54 9.17
C PHE A 268 4.56 14.16 8.68
N SER A 269 5.38 13.44 9.45
CA SER A 269 5.80 12.08 9.11
C SER A 269 5.13 11.03 9.97
N VAL A 270 4.85 9.86 9.38
CA VAL A 270 4.38 8.66 10.09
C VAL A 270 5.52 7.68 10.36
N ILE A 271 6.71 7.90 9.79
CA ILE A 271 7.93 7.12 10.02
C ILE A 271 9.08 8.08 10.35
N GLY A 272 9.84 7.82 11.41
CA GLY A 272 10.83 8.80 11.88
C GLY A 272 10.15 10.03 12.52
N ASP A 273 9.06 9.78 13.24
CA ASP A 273 8.31 10.77 14.01
C ASP A 273 8.87 10.87 15.45
N SER A 274 8.10 11.40 16.40
CA SER A 274 8.54 11.52 17.80
C SER A 274 8.80 10.19 18.49
N ASN A 275 8.37 9.08 17.91
CA ASN A 275 8.53 7.74 18.47
C ASN A 275 9.81 7.06 17.97
N GLY A 276 10.55 7.64 17.01
CA GLY A 276 11.79 7.09 16.47
C GLY A 276 11.65 6.57 15.03
N GLY A 277 12.72 5.97 14.52
CA GLY A 277 12.77 5.35 13.19
C GLY A 277 13.57 6.15 12.15
N ARG A 278 13.85 5.53 11.01
CA ARG A 278 14.58 6.20 9.91
C ARG A 278 13.66 6.43 8.71
N TYR A 279 13.53 7.67 8.26
CA TYR A 279 12.67 8.00 7.13
C TYR A 279 13.44 7.94 5.80
N GLY A 280 12.76 7.50 4.75
CA GLY A 280 13.27 7.37 3.39
C GLY A 280 12.61 8.38 2.46
N THR A 281 11.97 7.89 1.40
CA THR A 281 11.25 8.75 0.45
C THR A 281 9.77 8.90 0.81
N ARG A 282 9.19 10.04 0.44
CA ARG A 282 7.75 10.28 0.51
C ARG A 282 7.20 10.39 -0.90
N PHE A 283 6.25 9.53 -1.22
CA PHE A 283 5.62 9.42 -2.51
C PHE A 283 4.16 9.83 -2.39
N GLY A 284 3.67 10.70 -3.27
CA GLY A 284 2.28 11.11 -3.23
C GLY A 284 1.73 11.52 -4.58
N PHE A 285 0.44 11.29 -4.74
CA PHE A 285 -0.28 11.49 -5.98
C PHE A 285 -1.76 11.73 -5.72
N ARG A 286 -2.42 12.36 -6.70
CA ARG A 286 -3.87 12.59 -6.69
C ARG A 286 -4.56 11.56 -7.57
N LEU A 287 -5.87 11.44 -7.37
CA LEU A 287 -6.72 10.59 -8.19
C LEU A 287 -7.65 11.44 -9.03
N LEU A 288 -7.82 11.02 -10.28
CA LEU A 288 -8.80 11.55 -11.22
C LEU A 288 -9.80 10.43 -11.52
N ALA A 289 -11.09 10.71 -11.34
CA ALA A 289 -12.15 9.79 -11.70
C ALA A 289 -12.16 9.58 -13.21
N ALA A 290 -12.21 8.32 -13.65
CA ALA A 290 -12.29 7.99 -15.06
C ALA A 290 -13.65 8.42 -15.65
N GLU A 291 -13.67 8.69 -16.96
CA GLU A 291 -14.86 9.16 -17.66
C GLU A 291 -16.06 8.21 -17.49
N ASN A 292 -15.80 6.90 -17.42
CA ASN A 292 -16.83 5.87 -17.26
C ASN A 292 -17.64 6.01 -15.96
N ILE A 293 -17.02 6.44 -14.86
CA ILE A 293 -17.72 6.68 -13.59
C ILE A 293 -18.20 8.13 -13.46
N ALA A 294 -17.48 9.08 -14.07
CA ALA A 294 -17.84 10.49 -14.03
C ALA A 294 -19.15 10.76 -14.80
N THR A 295 -19.28 10.21 -16.01
CA THR A 295 -20.40 10.50 -16.92
C THR A 295 -21.55 9.50 -16.81
N SER A 296 -21.25 8.23 -16.55
CA SER A 296 -22.23 7.14 -16.54
C SER A 296 -22.47 6.57 -15.15
N ASN A 297 -23.63 5.94 -14.96
CA ASN A 297 -24.00 5.21 -13.74
C ASN A 297 -23.87 3.68 -13.91
N VAL A 298 -23.59 3.20 -15.13
CA VAL A 298 -23.62 1.77 -15.45
C VAL A 298 -22.65 0.95 -14.60
N LEU A 299 -21.44 1.45 -14.34
CA LEU A 299 -20.48 0.75 -13.50
C LEU A 299 -20.94 0.71 -12.03
N PHE A 300 -21.54 1.79 -11.54
CA PHE A 300 -22.11 1.83 -10.20
C PHE A 300 -23.28 0.85 -10.04
N ASP A 301 -24.13 0.73 -11.06
CA ASP A 301 -25.28 -0.17 -11.02
C ASP A 301 -24.88 -1.65 -11.18
N LYS A 302 -23.74 -1.95 -11.81
CA LYS A 302 -23.26 -3.32 -12.04
C LYS A 302 -22.31 -3.84 -10.97
N LEU A 303 -21.41 -2.99 -10.47
CA LEU A 303 -20.30 -3.37 -9.58
C LEU A 303 -20.47 -2.79 -8.17
N GLY A 304 -21.35 -1.81 -8.02
CA GLY A 304 -21.53 -1.05 -6.81
C GLY A 304 -22.86 -1.31 -6.11
N ASN A 305 -23.15 -0.44 -5.15
CA ASN A 305 -24.43 -0.41 -4.44
C ASN A 305 -24.77 1.05 -4.10
N THR A 306 -25.92 1.27 -3.47
CA THR A 306 -26.33 2.57 -2.93
C THR A 306 -26.13 2.62 -1.42
N THR A 307 -25.62 3.74 -0.93
CA THR A 307 -25.49 4.02 0.51
C THR A 307 -26.85 4.18 1.17
N ALA A 308 -26.88 4.17 2.51
CA ALA A 308 -28.03 4.64 3.25
C ALA A 308 -28.36 6.12 2.97
N ALA A 309 -29.58 6.53 3.33
CA ALA A 309 -29.98 7.93 3.34
C ALA A 309 -29.12 8.74 4.31
N ASN A 310 -28.82 9.99 3.95
CA ASN A 310 -27.97 10.89 4.74
C ASN A 310 -26.58 10.29 5.04
N TYR A 311 -26.04 9.52 4.08
CA TYR A 311 -24.67 9.03 4.16
C TYR A 311 -23.73 10.19 4.48
N VAL A 312 -22.78 10.01 5.40
CA VAL A 312 -21.82 11.03 5.86
C VAL A 312 -22.41 12.40 6.26
N ASN A 313 -23.64 12.42 6.79
CA ASN A 313 -24.37 13.64 7.13
C ASN A 313 -24.54 14.61 5.94
N SER A 314 -24.61 14.05 4.73
CA SER A 314 -24.72 14.79 3.47
C SER A 314 -26.15 15.11 3.04
N GLY A 315 -27.17 14.63 3.76
CA GLY A 315 -28.58 14.73 3.37
C GLY A 315 -28.91 14.01 2.05
N ASN A 316 -27.97 13.28 1.45
CA ASN A 316 -28.09 12.67 0.13
C ASN A 316 -27.81 11.16 0.19
N VAL A 317 -28.20 10.47 -0.88
CA VAL A 317 -27.88 9.06 -1.16
C VAL A 317 -26.84 9.01 -2.27
N PHE A 318 -25.85 8.13 -2.14
CA PHE A 318 -24.81 7.94 -3.15
C PHE A 318 -24.82 6.52 -3.69
N LYS A 319 -24.44 6.39 -4.95
CA LYS A 319 -23.94 5.15 -5.49
C LYS A 319 -22.45 5.05 -5.16
N TYR A 320 -21.98 3.87 -4.80
CA TYR A 320 -20.58 3.65 -4.47
C TYR A 320 -20.02 2.37 -5.08
N ILE A 321 -18.71 2.38 -5.34
CA ILE A 321 -17.92 1.21 -5.73
C ILE A 321 -16.71 1.18 -4.81
N ASP A 322 -16.47 0.03 -4.18
CA ASP A 322 -15.28 -0.21 -3.37
C ASP A 322 -14.18 -0.83 -4.24
N SER A 323 -12.96 -0.34 -4.07
CA SER A 323 -11.78 -0.82 -4.76
C SER A 323 -10.55 -0.65 -3.87
N THR A 324 -9.43 -1.22 -4.28
CA THR A 324 -8.15 -1.07 -3.60
C THR A 324 -7.12 -0.54 -4.59
N ILE A 325 -6.34 0.43 -4.15
CA ILE A 325 -5.16 0.90 -4.87
C ILE A 325 -3.97 0.30 -4.18
N ARG A 326 -3.12 -0.32 -4.98
CA ARG A 326 -2.03 -1.13 -4.49
C ARG A 326 -0.72 -0.49 -4.88
N ILE A 327 0.14 -0.28 -3.90
CA ILE A 327 1.43 0.38 -4.07
C ILE A 327 2.51 -0.58 -3.62
N THR A 328 3.48 -0.85 -4.48
CA THR A 328 4.59 -1.74 -4.20
C THR A 328 5.91 -0.98 -4.37
N GLY A 329 6.78 -1.04 -3.36
CA GLY A 329 8.16 -0.58 -3.50
C GLY A 329 8.92 -1.51 -4.45
N PHE A 330 9.57 -0.96 -5.48
CA PHE A 330 10.22 -1.78 -6.50
C PHE A 330 11.53 -2.42 -5.99
N THR A 331 12.23 -1.73 -5.08
CA THR A 331 13.51 -2.19 -4.52
C THR A 331 13.29 -3.17 -3.37
N THR A 332 12.36 -2.82 -2.49
CA THR A 332 12.09 -3.58 -1.25
C THR A 332 11.04 -4.67 -1.43
N GLY A 333 10.16 -4.55 -2.44
CA GLY A 333 9.04 -5.45 -2.66
C GLY A 333 7.89 -5.28 -1.65
N TYR A 334 8.02 -4.37 -0.67
CA TYR A 334 6.98 -4.13 0.33
C TYR A 334 5.72 -3.55 -0.31
N ARG A 335 4.55 -4.02 0.13
CA ARG A 335 3.26 -3.68 -0.48
C ARG A 335 2.29 -3.01 0.49
N VAL A 336 1.91 -1.80 0.08
CA VAL A 336 0.79 -0.94 0.45
C VAL A 336 -0.58 -1.25 -0.18
N ASP A 337 -1.61 -1.81 0.48
CA ASP A 337 -2.97 -1.79 -0.09
C ASP A 337 -3.82 -0.69 0.57
N ILE A 338 -4.26 0.30 -0.22
CA ILE A 338 -5.09 1.43 0.23
C ILE A 338 -6.53 1.22 -0.22
N PRO A 339 -7.50 1.09 0.70
CA PRO A 339 -8.90 0.99 0.35
C PRO A 339 -9.44 2.35 -0.12
N VAL A 340 -10.17 2.35 -1.23
CA VAL A 340 -10.82 3.54 -1.78
C VAL A 340 -12.27 3.24 -2.12
N ARG A 341 -13.16 4.18 -1.81
CA ARG A 341 -14.58 4.10 -2.17
C ARG A 341 -14.91 5.23 -3.14
N PHE A 342 -15.23 4.89 -4.37
CA PHE A 342 -15.74 5.83 -5.35
C PHE A 342 -17.19 6.15 -5.04
N VAL A 343 -17.58 7.41 -5.07
CA VAL A 343 -18.96 7.85 -4.78
C VAL A 343 -19.50 8.77 -5.86
N LYS A 344 -20.78 8.59 -6.18
CA LYS A 344 -21.54 9.46 -7.07
C LYS A 344 -22.94 9.71 -6.51
N LYS A 345 -23.42 10.94 -6.57
CA LYS A 345 -24.76 11.30 -6.08
C LYS A 345 -25.78 10.56 -6.96
N SER A 346 -26.73 9.88 -6.31
CA SER A 346 -27.74 9.06 -6.99
C SER A 346 -28.66 9.88 -7.86
#